data_AF-A0A3C0M8Y1-F1
#
_entry.id   AF-A0A3C0M8Y1-F1
#
_cell.length_a   1.000
_cell.length_b   1.000
_cell.length_c   1.000
_cell.angle_alpha   90.00
_cell.angle_beta   90.00
_cell.angle_gamma   90.00
#
_symmetry.space_group_name_H-M   'P 1'
#
loop_
_entity.id
_entity.type
_entity.pdbx_description
1 polymer ?
#
loop_
_entity_poly.entity_id
_entity_poly.type
_entity_poly.pdbx_seq_one_letter_code
_entity_poly.pdbx_strand_id
1 'polypeptide(L)' 'GYGIMRLSSGETRRIRLECMATVGPVSNPDHMNEIMGKAGRNVWKGKRPSVRGTAMNPIDHP' A
#
# COMPACT_ATOMS: atom_id res chain seq x y z
N GLY A 1 -25.55 8.74 13.99
CA GLY A 1 -25.66 7.26 13.93
C GLY A 1 -24.41 6.65 13.32
N TYR A 2 -24.30 5.31 13.29
CA TYR A 2 -23.17 4.60 12.68
C TYR A 2 -23.64 3.75 11.49
N GLY A 3 -22.88 3.76 10.41
CA GLY A 3 -23.02 2.86 9.27
C GLY A 3 -21.94 1.77 9.29
N ILE A 4 -22.18 0.65 8.62
CA ILE A 4 -21.20 -0.43 8.44
C ILE A 4 -20.70 -0.37 7.00
N MET A 5 -19.38 -0.36 6.80
CA MET A 5 -18.75 -0.34 5.48
C MET A 5 -17.63 -1.38 5.39
N ARG A 6 -17.47 -2.01 4.22
CA ARG A 6 -16.35 -2.89 3.92
C ARG A 6 -15.23 -2.11 3.24
N LEU A 7 -14.02 -2.18 3.77
CA LEU A 7 -12.83 -1.49 3.26
C LEU A 7 -12.17 -2.30 2.13
N SER A 8 -11.29 -1.67 1.36
CA SER A 8 -10.47 -2.34 0.34
C SER A 8 -9.52 -3.38 0.91
N SER A 9 -9.18 -3.29 2.20
CA SER A 9 -8.46 -4.33 2.94
C SER A 9 -9.31 -5.59 3.18
N GLY A 10 -10.62 -5.54 2.94
CA GLY A 10 -11.58 -6.59 3.24
C GLY A 10 -12.19 -6.50 4.65
N GLU A 11 -11.68 -5.61 5.50
CA GLU A 11 -12.20 -5.36 6.86
C GLU A 11 -13.60 -4.73 6.82
N THR A 12 -14.50 -5.17 7.69
CA THR A 12 -15.81 -4.54 7.90
C THR A 12 -15.76 -3.64 9.13
N ARG A 13 -15.98 -2.34 8.95
CA ARG A 13 -15.80 -1.33 10.01
C ARG A 13 -17.04 -0.44 10.16
N ARG A 14 -17.31 -0.04 11.42
CA ARG A 14 -18.34 0.96 11.75
C ARG A 14 -17.79 2.38 11.58
N ILE A 15 -18.51 3.22 10.85
CA ILE A 15 -18.13 4.60 10.54
C ILE A 15 -19.27 5.52 10.97
N ARG A 16 -18.95 6.74 11.44
CA ARG A 16 -19.96 7.74 11.79
C ARG A 16 -20.68 8.21 10.52
N LEU A 17 -22.01 8.33 10.58
CA LEU A 17 -22.82 8.78 9.44
C LEU A 17 -22.60 10.26 9.06
N GLU A 18 -21.94 11.03 9.93
CA GLU A 18 -21.56 12.43 9.67
C GLU A 18 -20.34 12.56 8.74
N CYS A 19 -19.61 11.46 8.49
CA CYS A 19 -18.44 11.47 7.63
C CYS A 19 -18.81 11.68 6.16
N MET A 20 -18.03 12.50 5.46
CA MET A 20 -18.16 12.70 4.02
C MET A 20 -17.49 11.56 3.25
N ALA A 21 -18.08 11.17 2.12
CA ALA A 21 -17.51 10.20 1.19
C ALA A 21 -17.80 10.63 -0.24
N THR A 22 -16.91 10.25 -1.16
CA THR A 22 -17.11 10.40 -2.61
C THR A 22 -17.71 9.12 -3.18
N VAL A 23 -18.56 9.26 -4.19
CA VAL A 23 -19.16 8.12 -4.88
C VAL A 23 -18.28 7.73 -6.06
N GLY A 24 -17.89 6.44 -6.12
CA GLY A 24 -17.15 5.87 -7.24
C GLY A 24 -15.80 5.26 -6.86
N PRO A 25 -15.19 4.47 -7.76
CA PRO A 25 -13.85 3.92 -7.57
C PRO A 25 -12.78 5.00 -7.73
N VAL A 26 -11.61 4.76 -7.14
CA VAL A 26 -10.42 5.61 -7.35
C VAL A 26 -9.92 5.41 -8.77
N SER A 27 -9.41 6.48 -9.39
CA SER A 27 -8.86 6.44 -10.75
C SER A 27 -7.56 5.63 -10.83
N ASN A 28 -7.14 5.31 -12.06
CA ASN A 28 -5.92 4.55 -12.38
C ASN A 28 -5.88 3.10 -11.85
N PRO A 29 -6.86 2.24 -12.23
CA PRO A 29 -6.87 0.82 -11.83
C PRO A 29 -5.69 0.02 -12.41
N ASP A 30 -5.17 0.42 -13.56
CA ASP A 30 -4.05 -0.24 -14.25
C ASP A 30 -2.69 0.03 -13.62
N HIS A 31 -2.62 0.85 -12.56
CA HIS A 31 -1.36 1.13 -11.87
C HIS A 31 -0.67 -0.15 -11.36
N MET A 32 -1.45 -1.18 -11.02
CA MET A 32 -0.94 -2.48 -10.59
C MET A 32 -0.18 -3.23 -11.70
N ASN A 33 -0.46 -2.91 -12.96
CA ASN A 33 0.15 -3.55 -14.13
C ASN A 33 1.40 -2.81 -14.62
N GLU A 34 1.82 -1.72 -13.96
CA GLU A 34 3.00 -0.94 -14.38
C GLU A 34 4.32 -1.69 -14.12
N ILE A 35 5.12 -1.87 -15.18
CA ILE A 35 6.47 -2.44 -15.08
C ILE A 35 7.50 -1.32 -14.88
N MET A 36 8.27 -1.39 -13.79
CA MET A 36 9.26 -0.36 -13.44
C MET A 36 10.49 -0.32 -14.37
N GLY A 37 10.85 -1.45 -14.98
CA GLY A 37 11.91 -1.60 -15.98
C GLY A 37 13.35 -1.49 -15.49
N LYS A 38 13.67 -0.50 -14.64
CA LYS A 38 15.04 -0.28 -14.12
C LYS A 38 15.06 0.03 -12.62
N ALA A 39 16.14 -0.37 -11.95
CA ALA A 39 16.33 -0.14 -10.51
C ALA A 39 16.26 1.36 -10.14
N GLY A 40 16.86 2.24 -10.95
CA GLY A 40 16.86 3.69 -10.70
C GLY A 40 15.46 4.32 -10.62
N ARG A 41 14.44 3.73 -11.26
CA ARG A 41 13.06 4.26 -11.18
C ARG A 41 12.49 4.15 -9.76
N ASN A 42 12.87 3.12 -9.01
CA ASN A 42 12.47 2.99 -7.59
C ASN A 42 13.18 4.03 -6.71
N VAL A 43 14.44 4.36 -7.02
CA VAL A 43 15.20 5.38 -6.31
C VAL A 43 14.57 6.76 -6.51
N TRP A 44 14.12 7.08 -7.72
CA TRP A 44 13.37 8.33 -8.00
C TRP A 44 12.04 8.40 -7.25
N LYS A 45 11.39 7.26 -7.00
CA LYS A 45 10.18 7.15 -6.16
C LYS A 45 10.51 7.14 -4.64
N GLY A 46 11.75 7.41 -4.23
CA GLY A 46 12.18 7.49 -2.84
C GLY A 46 12.42 6.13 -2.14
N LYS A 47 12.37 5.01 -2.88
CA LYS A 47 12.63 3.68 -2.32
C LYS A 47 14.11 3.35 -2.40
N ARG A 48 14.75 3.16 -1.24
CA ARG A 48 16.15 2.70 -1.14
C ARG A 48 16.22 1.18 -1.29
N PRO A 49 17.34 0.63 -1.83
CA PRO A 49 17.56 -0.82 -1.84
C PRO A 49 17.51 -1.40 -0.41
N SER A 50 16.85 -2.55 -0.26
CA SER A 50 16.85 -3.32 0.99
C SER A 50 17.75 -4.55 0.86
N VAL A 51 18.43 -4.91 1.94
CA VAL A 51 19.26 -6.12 2.03
C VAL A 51 18.44 -7.22 2.71
N ARG A 52 18.51 -8.46 2.20
CA ARG A 52 17.85 -9.61 2.83
C ARG A 52 18.59 -9.99 4.11
N GLY A 53 17.86 -10.38 5.15
CA GLY A 53 18.43 -10.83 6.42
C GLY A 53 19.45 -11.96 6.30
N THR A 54 19.19 -12.93 5.41
CA THR A 54 20.11 -14.05 5.12
C THR A 54 21.48 -13.61 4.60
N ALA A 55 21.60 -12.40 4.05
CA ALA A 55 22.88 -11.85 3.57
C ALA A 55 23.62 -11.03 4.64
N MET A 56 23.04 -10.87 5.83
CA MET A 56 23.62 -10.16 6.96
C MET A 56 24.35 -11.14 7.88
N ASN A 57 25.18 -10.62 8.78
CA ASN A 57 25.87 -11.46 9.77
C ASN A 57 24.86 -11.96 10.83
N PRO A 58 25.12 -13.08 11.53
CA PRO A 58 24.24 -13.62 12.58
C PRO A 58 23.94 -12.67 13.75
N ILE A 59 24.73 -11.61 13.91
CA ILE A 59 24.51 -10.55 14.90
C ILE A 59 23.53 -9.47 14.43
N ASP A 60 23.46 -9.24 13.12
CA ASP A 60 22.69 -8.14 12.51
C ASP A 60 21.26 -8.56 12.16
N HIS A 61 21.02 -9.86 11.99
CA HIS A 61 19.72 -10.43 11.66
C HIS A 61 19.55 -11.83 12.29
N PRO A 62 18.38 -12.15 12.87
CA PRO A 62 18.07 -13.49 13.37
C PRO A 62 18.17 -14.59 12.31
#